data_AF-A0A7X6ZHM1-F1
#
_entry.id   AF-A0A7X6ZHM1-F1
#
_cell.length_a   1.000
_cell.length_b   1.000
_cell.length_c   1.000
_cell.angle_alpha   90.00
_cell.angle_beta   90.00
_cell.angle_gamma   90.00
#
_symmetry.space_group_name_H-M   'P 1'
#
loop_
_entity.id
_entity.type
_entity.pdbx_description
1 polymer ?
#
loop_
_entity_poly.entity_id
_entity_poly.type
_entity_poly.pdbx_seq_one_letter_code
_entity_poly.pdbx_strand_id
1 'polypeptide(L)'
;VLTPLSKPHGPSYKGYVTFNSIYGNELVKHLDRWFAGDFFVGFKTLNSYWKVPITDSGFKPMWEYAAEHRLPVLMHTWNGDYNSPKMLKDLVVDYPDDSYIFGHSGGGDAGRREVVELAQGNSNVYLEWCGSFCSSILWEDTLKEVDVSQVVFGSDAAMHSLAWELGRLLSVDVPDSVIQPILGGNMRRILQMSR
;
A
#
# COMPACT_ATOMS: atom_id res chain seq x y z
N VAL A 1 17.00 16.93 -4.33
CA VAL A 1 17.94 17.00 -3.20
C VAL A 1 17.19 16.53 -1.96
N LEU A 2 17.33 15.26 -1.60
CA LEU A 2 16.71 14.69 -0.41
C LEU A 2 17.73 14.77 0.73
N THR A 3 17.63 15.82 1.55
CA THR A 3 18.45 15.95 2.77
C THR A 3 17.86 15.03 3.84
N PRO A 4 18.65 14.21 4.54
CA PRO A 4 18.14 13.42 5.66
C PRO A 4 17.72 14.36 6.79
N LEU A 5 16.42 14.40 7.08
CA LEU A 5 15.89 14.97 8.32
C LEU A 5 16.13 13.97 9.46
N SER A 6 17.38 13.68 9.80
CA SER A 6 17.70 12.82 10.96
C SER A 6 18.33 13.65 12.08
N LYS A 7 17.48 14.09 13.03
CA LYS A 7 17.94 14.35 14.40
C LYS A 7 17.94 13.02 15.18
N PRO A 8 18.89 12.80 16.09
CA PRO A 8 19.09 11.53 16.80
C PRO A 8 17.92 11.05 17.69
N HIS A 9 16.87 11.88 17.87
CA HIS A 9 15.64 11.55 18.61
C HIS A 9 14.35 11.95 17.87
N GLY A 10 14.41 12.17 16.55
CA GLY A 10 13.25 12.46 15.71
C GLY A 10 12.62 11.19 15.12
N PRO A 11 11.38 11.26 14.60
CA PRO A 11 10.79 10.15 13.86
C PRO A 11 11.71 9.73 12.70
N SER A 12 12.03 8.44 12.61
CA SER A 12 12.75 7.89 11.46
C SER A 12 11.79 7.73 10.29
N TYR A 13 11.98 8.52 9.23
CA TYR A 13 11.18 8.41 8.02
C TYR A 13 11.71 7.29 7.12
N LYS A 14 10.79 6.58 6.48
CA LYS A 14 11.04 5.66 5.37
C LYS A 14 10.34 6.17 4.13
N GLY A 15 10.90 5.91 2.97
CA GLY A 15 10.37 6.33 1.67
C GLY A 15 10.00 5.15 0.79
N TYR A 16 9.14 5.41 -0.19
CA TYR A 16 8.91 4.52 -1.32
C TYR A 16 9.50 5.13 -2.58
N VAL A 17 10.05 4.31 -3.46
CA VAL A 17 10.44 4.71 -4.81
C VAL A 17 9.17 4.76 -5.66
N THR A 18 8.81 5.93 -6.17
CA THR A 18 7.71 6.01 -7.14
C THR A 18 8.18 5.44 -8.48
N PHE A 19 7.56 4.36 -8.92
CA PHE A 19 7.88 3.75 -10.21
C PHE A 19 6.79 4.09 -11.24
N ASN A 20 7.16 4.83 -12.28
CA ASN A 20 6.28 5.16 -13.39
C ASN A 20 6.79 4.45 -14.64
N SER A 21 5.98 3.53 -15.20
CA SER A 21 6.42 2.67 -16.31
C SER A 21 6.79 3.44 -17.58
N ILE A 22 6.27 4.67 -17.78
CA ILE A 22 6.67 5.58 -18.88
C ILE A 22 8.20 5.82 -18.85
N TYR A 23 8.79 5.85 -17.66
CA TYR A 23 10.23 6.07 -17.44
C TYR A 23 10.95 4.79 -16.98
N GLY A 24 10.32 3.62 -17.09
CA GLY A 24 10.80 2.37 -16.51
C GLY A 24 12.26 2.04 -16.89
N ASN A 25 12.63 2.20 -18.16
CA ASN A 25 13.99 1.97 -18.65
C ASN A 25 15.05 2.83 -17.95
N GLU A 26 14.71 4.06 -17.56
CA GLU A 26 15.64 4.93 -16.84
C GLU A 26 15.62 4.66 -15.34
N LEU A 27 14.45 4.38 -14.76
CA LEU A 27 14.31 4.09 -13.33
C LEU A 27 15.04 2.80 -12.92
N VAL A 28 14.98 1.76 -13.76
CA VAL A 28 15.61 0.45 -13.51
C VAL A 28 17.12 0.58 -13.26
N LYS A 29 17.80 1.49 -13.95
CA LYS A 29 19.25 1.73 -13.83
C LYS A 29 19.68 2.23 -12.44
N HIS A 30 18.72 2.61 -11.59
CA HIS A 30 18.98 3.23 -10.30
C HIS A 30 18.50 2.40 -9.10
N LEU A 31 17.78 1.29 -9.33
CA LEU A 31 17.15 0.51 -8.25
C LEU A 31 18.16 0.05 -7.21
N ASP A 32 19.24 -0.61 -7.63
CA ASP A 32 20.29 -1.08 -6.72
C ASP A 32 20.87 0.03 -5.86
N ARG A 33 21.11 1.21 -6.46
CA ARG A 33 21.62 2.36 -5.72
C ARG A 33 20.61 2.88 -4.71
N TRP A 34 19.32 2.90 -5.03
CA TRP A 34 18.28 3.38 -4.13
C TRP A 34 18.00 2.41 -3.00
N PHE A 35 18.00 1.11 -3.27
CA PHE A 35 17.74 0.06 -2.28
C PHE A 35 18.99 -0.43 -1.53
N ALA A 36 20.21 0.01 -1.93
CA ALA A 36 21.43 -0.23 -1.15
C ALA A 36 21.46 0.48 0.22
N GLY A 37 20.54 1.42 0.50
CA GLY A 37 20.45 2.12 1.78
C GLY A 37 19.09 1.94 2.45
N ASP A 38 19.04 2.20 3.75
CA ASP A 38 17.86 1.87 4.57
C ASP A 38 16.66 2.82 4.41
N PHE A 39 16.73 3.84 3.56
CA PHE A 39 15.66 4.83 3.46
C PHE A 39 14.47 4.31 2.64
N PHE A 40 14.73 3.73 1.47
CA PHE A 40 13.67 3.24 0.60
C PHE A 40 13.29 1.82 0.98
N VAL A 41 11.99 1.60 1.23
CA VAL A 41 11.48 0.31 1.71
C VAL A 41 10.66 -0.44 0.68
N GLY A 42 10.32 0.18 -0.45
CA GLY A 42 9.63 -0.48 -1.54
C GLY A 42 9.16 0.49 -2.61
N PHE A 43 8.14 0.10 -3.37
CA PHE A 43 7.62 0.89 -4.49
C PHE A 43 6.27 1.57 -4.21
N LYS A 44 6.05 2.71 -4.87
CA LYS A 44 4.75 3.41 -4.94
C LYS A 44 4.29 3.60 -6.38
N THR A 45 3.02 3.35 -6.66
CA THR A 45 2.43 3.60 -7.98
C THR A 45 1.22 4.55 -7.90
N LEU A 46 1.00 5.33 -8.98
CA LEU A 46 -0.03 6.38 -9.10
C LEU A 46 -0.72 6.34 -10.49
N ASN A 47 -1.00 5.13 -10.96
CA ASN A 47 -1.43 4.79 -12.32
C ASN A 47 -2.54 5.67 -12.91
N SER A 48 -3.59 5.97 -12.14
CA SER A 48 -4.69 6.83 -12.58
C SER A 48 -4.25 8.25 -12.95
N TYR A 49 -3.21 8.78 -12.31
CA TYR A 49 -2.67 10.10 -12.65
C TYR A 49 -1.83 10.07 -13.92
N TRP A 50 -1.17 8.94 -14.19
CA TRP A 50 -0.35 8.76 -15.38
C TRP A 50 -1.17 8.29 -16.58
N LYS A 51 -2.42 7.87 -16.36
CA LYS A 51 -3.28 7.19 -17.35
C LYS A 51 -2.60 5.99 -17.97
N VAL A 52 -1.91 5.21 -17.13
CA VAL A 52 -1.25 3.96 -17.52
C VAL A 52 -1.77 2.83 -16.63
N PRO A 53 -2.35 1.76 -17.20
CA PRO A 53 -2.84 0.63 -16.41
C PRO A 53 -1.75 0.00 -15.54
N ILE A 54 -2.10 -0.46 -14.33
CA ILE A 54 -1.15 -1.18 -13.45
C ILE A 54 -0.66 -2.50 -14.07
N THR A 55 -1.39 -3.02 -15.04
CA THR A 55 -1.06 -4.19 -15.86
C THR A 55 -0.18 -3.87 -17.07
N ASP A 56 0.22 -2.61 -17.25
CA ASP A 56 1.14 -2.22 -18.33
C ASP A 56 2.47 -2.97 -18.20
N SER A 57 2.98 -3.50 -19.32
CA SER A 57 4.17 -4.35 -19.32
C SER A 57 5.44 -3.62 -18.87
N GLY A 58 5.45 -2.29 -18.91
CA GLY A 58 6.56 -1.49 -18.40
C GLY A 58 6.71 -1.55 -16.86
N PHE A 59 5.71 -2.09 -16.13
CA PHE A 59 5.86 -2.38 -14.70
C PHE A 59 6.56 -3.71 -14.42
N LYS A 60 6.73 -4.60 -15.41
CA LYS A 60 7.35 -5.92 -15.21
C LYS A 60 8.69 -5.86 -14.46
N PRO A 61 9.64 -4.96 -14.80
CA PRO A 61 10.89 -4.86 -14.06
C PRO A 61 10.72 -4.46 -12.59
N MET A 62 9.70 -3.64 -12.27
CA MET A 62 9.40 -3.28 -10.88
C MET A 62 8.86 -4.48 -10.12
N TRP A 63 7.95 -5.25 -10.70
CA TRP A 63 7.39 -6.45 -10.08
C TRP A 63 8.47 -7.50 -9.83
N GLU A 64 9.33 -7.77 -10.83
CA GLU A 64 10.43 -8.72 -10.68
C GLU A 64 11.42 -8.28 -9.60
N TYR A 65 11.80 -7.00 -9.57
CA TYR A 65 12.67 -6.47 -8.53
C TYR A 65 12.02 -6.51 -7.14
N ALA A 66 10.73 -6.17 -7.05
CA ALA A 66 10.01 -6.23 -5.79
C ALA A 66 9.95 -7.67 -5.25
N ALA A 67 9.70 -8.65 -6.11
CA ALA A 67 9.65 -10.06 -5.75
C ALA A 67 11.02 -10.61 -5.34
N GLU A 68 12.08 -10.28 -6.09
CA GLU A 68 13.45 -10.70 -5.78
C GLU A 68 13.91 -10.21 -4.40
N HIS A 69 13.52 -8.98 -4.03
CA HIS A 69 13.93 -8.31 -2.79
C HIS A 69 12.83 -8.27 -1.71
N ARG A 70 11.68 -8.92 -1.95
CA ARG A 70 10.51 -8.94 -1.04
C ARG A 70 10.08 -7.54 -0.58
N LEU A 71 10.10 -6.58 -1.52
CA LEU A 71 9.79 -5.19 -1.24
C LEU A 71 8.28 -4.97 -1.30
N PRO A 72 7.66 -4.31 -0.31
CA PRO A 72 6.26 -3.92 -0.38
C PRO A 72 5.99 -2.99 -1.54
N VAL A 73 4.85 -3.17 -2.18
CA VAL A 73 4.36 -2.25 -3.22
C VAL A 73 3.07 -1.60 -2.72
N LEU A 74 3.18 -0.30 -2.42
CA LEU A 74 2.04 0.54 -2.09
C LEU A 74 1.44 1.09 -3.37
N MET A 75 0.20 0.75 -3.68
CA MET A 75 -0.45 1.16 -4.92
C MET A 75 -1.52 2.17 -4.59
N HIS A 76 -1.59 3.27 -5.33
CA HIS A 76 -2.81 4.07 -5.31
C HIS A 76 -3.88 3.31 -6.08
N THR A 77 -5.02 3.00 -5.45
CA THR A 77 -6.07 2.15 -6.03
C THR A 77 -7.41 2.87 -6.02
N TRP A 78 -8.21 2.75 -7.08
CA TRP A 78 -9.58 3.31 -7.28
C TRP A 78 -10.43 2.30 -8.06
N ASN A 79 -11.72 2.54 -8.24
CA ASN A 79 -12.63 1.65 -8.98
C ASN A 79 -12.65 1.88 -10.52
N GLY A 80 -11.51 2.24 -11.13
CA GLY A 80 -11.41 2.60 -12.55
C GLY A 80 -10.44 1.74 -13.37
N ASP A 81 -10.24 2.12 -14.64
CA ASP A 81 -9.54 1.31 -15.65
C ASP A 81 -8.02 1.21 -15.48
N TYR A 82 -7.43 1.99 -14.56
CA TYR A 82 -5.97 2.07 -14.41
C TYR A 82 -5.43 1.35 -13.18
N ASN A 83 -6.23 1.22 -12.11
CA ASN A 83 -5.75 0.80 -10.80
C ASN A 83 -6.83 0.18 -9.90
N SER A 84 -7.82 -0.48 -10.51
CA SER A 84 -8.81 -1.27 -9.78
C SER A 84 -8.17 -2.50 -9.15
N PRO A 85 -8.49 -2.83 -7.88
CA PRO A 85 -7.86 -3.96 -7.21
C PRO A 85 -7.93 -5.27 -7.99
N LYS A 86 -9.05 -5.56 -8.67
CA LYS A 86 -9.20 -6.79 -9.47
C LYS A 86 -8.17 -6.96 -10.57
N MET A 87 -7.54 -5.86 -11.03
CA MET A 87 -6.51 -5.89 -12.06
C MET A 87 -5.25 -6.65 -11.60
N LEU A 88 -5.08 -6.84 -10.28
CA LEU A 88 -3.95 -7.54 -9.68
C LEU A 88 -4.28 -8.94 -9.18
N LYS A 89 -5.47 -9.47 -9.48
CA LYS A 89 -5.91 -10.78 -9.00
C LYS A 89 -4.92 -11.92 -9.32
N ASP A 90 -4.26 -11.85 -10.48
CA ASP A 90 -3.31 -12.87 -10.92
C ASP A 90 -1.93 -12.60 -10.29
N LEU A 91 -1.51 -11.33 -10.23
CA LEU A 91 -0.23 -10.91 -9.65
C LEU A 91 -0.08 -11.34 -8.18
N VAL A 92 -1.13 -11.12 -7.36
CA VAL A 92 -1.07 -11.45 -5.92
C VAL A 92 -0.96 -12.96 -5.68
N VAL A 93 -1.41 -13.79 -6.64
CA VAL A 93 -1.29 -15.25 -6.60
C VAL A 93 0.07 -15.71 -7.12
N ASP A 94 0.58 -15.06 -8.18
CA ASP A 94 1.86 -15.40 -8.79
C ASP A 94 3.06 -15.11 -7.86
N TYR A 95 2.92 -14.12 -6.97
CA TYR A 95 3.96 -13.69 -6.01
C TYR A 95 3.44 -13.69 -4.56
N PRO A 96 3.19 -14.85 -3.96
CA PRO A 96 2.54 -14.97 -2.64
C PRO A 96 3.41 -14.48 -1.46
N ASP A 97 4.72 -14.33 -1.67
CA ASP A 97 5.68 -13.87 -0.65
C ASP A 97 5.81 -12.34 -0.58
N ASP A 98 5.23 -11.61 -1.53
CA ASP A 98 5.29 -10.15 -1.60
C ASP A 98 4.35 -9.48 -0.58
N SER A 99 4.32 -8.15 -0.56
CA SER A 99 3.35 -7.39 0.23
C SER A 99 2.72 -6.29 -0.62
N TYR A 100 1.46 -6.50 -0.98
CA TYR A 100 0.68 -5.61 -1.85
C TYR A 100 -0.25 -4.74 -1.01
N ILE A 101 0.09 -3.47 -0.88
CA ILE A 101 -0.68 -2.52 -0.07
C ILE A 101 -1.58 -1.70 -0.99
N PHE A 102 -2.89 -1.91 -0.89
CA PHE A 102 -3.91 -1.24 -1.69
C PHE A 102 -4.29 0.07 -1.00
N GLY A 103 -3.65 1.15 -1.43
CA GLY A 103 -3.90 2.51 -0.99
C GLY A 103 -5.36 2.89 -1.16
N HIS A 104 -5.93 3.47 -0.11
CA HIS A 104 -7.34 3.77 0.05
C HIS A 104 -8.30 2.56 0.03
N SER A 105 -7.77 1.34 0.12
CA SER A 105 -8.55 0.11 0.10
C SER A 105 -9.56 0.05 -1.05
N GLY A 106 -9.09 0.35 -2.27
CA GLY A 106 -9.91 0.38 -3.49
C GLY A 106 -10.80 1.63 -3.65
N GLY A 107 -10.84 2.51 -2.66
CA GLY A 107 -11.58 3.77 -2.67
C GLY A 107 -13.08 3.64 -2.51
N GLY A 108 -13.79 3.54 -3.64
CA GLY A 108 -15.25 3.43 -3.65
C GLY A 108 -15.73 2.00 -3.39
N ASP A 109 -17.05 1.81 -3.26
CA ASP A 109 -17.65 0.54 -2.83
C ASP A 109 -17.24 -0.66 -3.70
N ALA A 110 -17.18 -0.47 -5.02
CA ALA A 110 -16.76 -1.53 -5.93
C ALA A 110 -15.30 -1.94 -5.67
N GLY A 111 -14.38 -0.97 -5.58
CA GLY A 111 -12.97 -1.25 -5.31
C GLY A 111 -12.77 -1.82 -3.90
N ARG A 112 -13.53 -1.35 -2.90
CA ARG A 112 -13.50 -1.91 -1.54
C ARG A 112 -13.88 -3.40 -1.54
N ARG A 113 -14.92 -3.79 -2.26
CA ARG A 113 -15.30 -5.21 -2.39
C ARG A 113 -14.22 -6.03 -3.10
N GLU A 114 -13.66 -5.50 -4.18
CA GLU A 114 -12.58 -6.17 -4.92
C GLU A 114 -11.34 -6.42 -4.03
N VAL A 115 -10.90 -5.44 -3.23
CA VAL A 115 -9.74 -5.65 -2.34
C VAL A 115 -10.04 -6.61 -1.18
N VAL A 116 -11.26 -6.60 -0.64
CA VAL A 116 -11.67 -7.55 0.40
C VAL A 116 -11.68 -8.98 -0.15
N GLU A 117 -12.23 -9.20 -1.34
CA GLU A 117 -12.21 -10.50 -2.01
C GLU A 117 -10.76 -11.00 -2.22
N LEU A 118 -9.86 -10.12 -2.66
CA LEU A 118 -8.44 -10.47 -2.79
C LEU A 118 -7.79 -10.78 -1.45
N ALA A 119 -8.07 -10.02 -0.40
CA ALA A 119 -7.51 -10.23 0.94
C ALA A 119 -7.96 -11.56 1.56
N GLN A 120 -9.21 -11.96 1.35
CA GLN A 120 -9.75 -13.25 1.82
C GLN A 120 -9.06 -14.45 1.17
N GLY A 121 -8.65 -14.32 -0.10
CA GLY A 121 -7.94 -15.36 -0.82
C GLY A 121 -6.43 -15.36 -0.61
N ASN A 122 -5.84 -14.25 -0.17
CA ASN A 122 -4.39 -14.04 -0.25
C ASN A 122 -3.84 -13.24 0.95
N SER A 123 -2.93 -13.85 1.73
CA SER A 123 -2.32 -13.24 2.92
C SER A 123 -1.35 -12.09 2.64
N ASN A 124 -0.91 -11.93 1.39
CA ASN A 124 -0.02 -10.86 0.92
C ASN A 124 -0.76 -9.59 0.48
N VAL A 125 -2.09 -9.56 0.55
CA VAL A 125 -2.91 -8.41 0.21
C VAL A 125 -3.25 -7.62 1.46
N TYR A 126 -3.00 -6.31 1.42
CA TYR A 126 -3.17 -5.40 2.55
C TYR A 126 -4.08 -4.23 2.20
N LEU A 127 -5.06 -3.96 3.06
CA LEU A 127 -5.95 -2.81 2.98
C LEU A 127 -5.34 -1.63 3.72
N GLU A 128 -5.16 -0.50 3.05
CA GLU A 128 -4.68 0.73 3.68
C GLU A 128 -5.85 1.66 4.05
N TRP A 129 -5.81 2.18 5.28
CA TRP A 129 -6.94 2.84 5.94
C TRP A 129 -7.40 4.16 5.30
N CYS A 130 -6.49 4.98 4.74
CA CYS A 130 -6.82 6.34 4.34
C CYS A 130 -7.93 6.39 3.28
N GLY A 131 -8.51 7.58 3.09
CA GLY A 131 -9.75 7.65 2.31
C GLY A 131 -10.85 6.85 2.98
N SER A 132 -10.88 6.84 4.33
CA SER A 132 -11.87 6.12 5.14
C SER A 132 -13.31 6.59 4.88
N PHE A 133 -13.50 7.64 4.07
CA PHE A 133 -14.75 8.24 3.65
C PHE A 133 -15.05 8.07 2.14
N CYS A 134 -14.15 7.44 1.38
CA CYS A 134 -14.30 7.26 -0.07
C CYS A 134 -15.33 6.18 -0.44
N SER A 135 -15.66 5.29 0.51
CA SER A 135 -16.68 4.24 0.38
C SER A 135 -17.81 4.47 1.36
N SER A 136 -19.02 4.05 0.98
CA SER A 136 -20.18 3.95 1.86
C SER A 136 -20.19 2.68 2.72
N ILE A 137 -19.33 1.70 2.40
CA ILE A 137 -19.14 0.47 3.18
C ILE A 137 -18.48 0.81 4.51
N LEU A 138 -19.10 0.38 5.60
CA LEU A 138 -18.57 0.58 6.94
C LEU A 138 -17.27 -0.19 7.14
N TRP A 139 -16.32 0.42 7.85
CA TRP A 139 -15.06 -0.24 8.17
C TRP A 139 -15.28 -1.39 9.15
N GLU A 140 -16.26 -1.28 10.05
CA GLU A 140 -16.72 -2.33 10.94
C GLU A 140 -17.13 -3.59 10.17
N ASP A 141 -17.77 -3.43 9.01
CA ASP A 141 -18.16 -4.57 8.16
C ASP A 141 -16.95 -5.13 7.39
N THR A 142 -16.10 -4.23 6.87
CA THR A 142 -14.83 -4.65 6.24
C THR A 142 -13.97 -5.48 7.20
N LEU A 143 -13.84 -5.05 8.46
CA LEU A 143 -13.02 -5.69 9.49
C LEU A 143 -13.58 -7.04 9.97
N LYS A 144 -14.85 -7.36 9.70
CA LYS A 144 -15.41 -8.71 9.92
C LYS A 144 -15.04 -9.67 8.80
N GLU A 145 -14.68 -9.15 7.63
CA GLU A 145 -14.47 -9.93 6.41
C GLU A 145 -12.99 -10.22 6.11
N VAL A 146 -12.06 -9.48 6.73
CA VAL A 146 -10.60 -9.64 6.52
C VAL A 146 -9.86 -9.92 7.82
N ASP A 147 -8.67 -10.51 7.73
CA ASP A 147 -7.78 -10.62 8.88
C ASP A 147 -7.26 -9.22 9.26
N VAL A 148 -7.38 -8.84 10.53
CA VAL A 148 -6.90 -7.54 11.02
C VAL A 148 -5.41 -7.30 10.72
N SER A 149 -4.61 -8.35 10.63
CA SER A 149 -3.19 -8.28 10.30
C SER A 149 -2.94 -7.80 8.86
N GLN A 150 -3.96 -7.83 8.00
CA GLN A 150 -3.95 -7.32 6.62
C GLN A 150 -4.36 -5.84 6.51
N VAL A 151 -4.66 -5.16 7.62
CA VAL A 151 -5.07 -3.74 7.57
C VAL A 151 -3.95 -2.84 8.12
N VAL A 152 -3.57 -1.81 7.37
CA VAL A 152 -2.52 -0.86 7.77
C VAL A 152 -3.06 0.56 7.84
N PHE A 153 -2.61 1.33 8.83
CA PHE A 153 -2.91 2.75 8.87
C PHE A 153 -2.12 3.51 7.80
N GLY A 154 -2.82 4.36 7.08
CA GLY A 154 -2.25 5.52 6.40
C GLY A 154 -3.24 6.66 6.50
N SER A 155 -2.76 7.87 6.22
CA SER A 155 -3.54 9.09 6.43
C SER A 155 -3.58 10.02 5.23
N ASP A 156 -2.84 9.72 4.17
CA ASP A 156 -2.59 10.63 3.04
C ASP A 156 -2.33 12.09 3.48
N ALA A 157 -1.41 12.30 4.44
CA ALA A 157 -1.30 13.55 5.22
C ALA A 157 -1.03 14.83 4.39
N ALA A 158 -0.68 14.71 3.11
CA ALA A 158 -0.54 15.85 2.20
C ALA A 158 -1.89 16.30 1.60
N MET A 159 -2.86 15.40 1.54
CA MET A 159 -4.19 15.62 0.93
C MET A 159 -5.30 15.59 1.98
N HIS A 160 -5.17 14.77 3.02
CA HIS A 160 -6.14 14.62 4.09
C HIS A 160 -5.56 15.06 5.44
N SER A 161 -6.46 15.38 6.39
CA SER A 161 -6.07 15.67 7.77
C SER A 161 -5.65 14.39 8.49
N LEU A 162 -4.42 14.35 8.99
CA LEU A 162 -3.94 13.26 9.86
C LEU A 162 -4.85 13.06 11.08
N ALA A 163 -5.30 14.15 11.70
CA ALA A 163 -6.18 14.09 12.86
C ALA A 163 -7.55 13.50 12.52
N TRP A 164 -8.06 13.75 11.31
CA TRP A 164 -9.30 13.18 10.84
C TRP A 164 -9.19 11.67 10.63
N GLU A 165 -8.19 11.22 9.87
CA GLU A 165 -8.04 9.78 9.57
C GLU A 165 -7.74 8.97 10.84
N LEU A 166 -6.88 9.50 11.72
CA LEU A 166 -6.60 8.86 13.01
C LEU A 166 -7.84 8.87 13.92
N GLY A 167 -8.54 10.01 14.04
CA GLY A 167 -9.74 10.12 14.86
C GLY A 167 -10.85 9.17 14.40
N ARG A 168 -11.03 9.02 13.08
CA ARG A 168 -11.95 8.04 12.48
C ARG A 168 -11.57 6.61 12.86
N LEU A 169 -10.30 6.21 12.72
CA LEU A 169 -9.86 4.86 13.10
C LEU A 169 -10.11 4.58 14.59
N LEU A 170 -9.79 5.54 15.45
CA LEU A 170 -9.96 5.41 16.90
C LEU A 170 -11.44 5.44 17.35
N SER A 171 -12.37 5.74 16.44
CA SER A 171 -13.81 5.83 16.73
C SER A 171 -14.63 4.73 16.06
N VAL A 172 -13.99 3.75 15.42
CA VAL A 172 -14.66 2.56 14.86
C VAL A 172 -15.20 1.72 16.02
N ASP A 173 -16.42 1.22 15.90
CA ASP A 173 -17.07 0.41 16.94
C ASP A 173 -16.58 -1.05 16.91
N VAL A 174 -15.31 -1.25 17.26
CA VAL A 174 -14.63 -2.55 17.38
C VAL A 174 -13.73 -2.59 18.62
N PRO A 175 -13.37 -3.76 19.14
CA PRO A 175 -12.44 -3.86 20.26
C PRO A 175 -11.07 -3.25 19.95
N ASP A 176 -10.41 -2.66 20.96
CA ASP A 176 -9.05 -2.10 20.84
C ASP A 176 -8.03 -3.09 20.27
N SER A 177 -8.21 -4.40 20.51
CA SER A 177 -7.36 -5.45 19.96
C SER A 177 -7.37 -5.50 18.42
N VAL A 178 -8.41 -4.94 17.79
CA VAL A 178 -8.50 -4.77 16.33
C VAL A 178 -7.80 -3.49 15.88
N ILE A 179 -7.93 -2.40 16.63
CA ILE A 179 -7.38 -1.08 16.27
C ILE A 179 -5.86 -1.02 16.46
N GLN A 180 -5.35 -1.57 17.57
CA GLN A 180 -3.94 -1.44 17.95
C GLN A 180 -2.94 -1.97 16.89
N PRO A 181 -3.16 -3.13 16.25
CA PRO A 181 -2.29 -3.60 15.17
C PRO A 181 -2.25 -2.64 13.97
N ILE A 182 -3.39 -2.05 13.62
CA ILE A 182 -3.55 -1.18 12.44
C ILE A 182 -2.73 0.11 12.58
N LEU A 183 -2.65 0.66 13.80
CA LEU A 183 -1.90 1.90 14.11
C LEU A 183 -0.40 1.85 13.78
N GLY A 184 0.15 0.66 13.52
CA GLY A 184 1.50 0.52 12.96
C GLY A 184 2.18 -0.81 13.25
N GLY A 185 1.57 -1.69 14.04
CA GLY A 185 2.06 -3.06 14.26
C GLY A 185 2.16 -3.84 12.96
N ASN A 186 1.11 -3.79 12.16
CA ASN A 186 1.04 -4.49 10.88
C ASN A 186 2.08 -3.95 9.88
N MET A 187 2.22 -2.63 9.77
CA MET A 187 3.22 -2.03 8.89
C MET A 187 4.65 -2.37 9.33
N ARG A 188 4.93 -2.38 10.65
CA ARG A 188 6.23 -2.82 11.18
C ARG A 188 6.53 -4.28 10.83
N ARG A 189 5.52 -5.16 10.89
CA ARG A 189 5.66 -6.57 10.48
C ARG A 189 6.01 -6.69 9.00
N ILE A 190 5.30 -5.97 8.12
CA ILE A 190 5.59 -5.95 6.67
C ILE A 190 7.06 -5.54 6.44
N LEU A 191 7.51 -4.45 7.07
CA LEU A 191 8.89 -3.96 6.91
C LEU A 191 9.97 -4.91 7.47
N GLN A 192 9.62 -5.81 8.38
CA GLN A 192 10.52 -6.83 8.91
C GLN A 192 10.60 -8.07 8.02
N MET A 193 9.60 -8.28 7.15
CA MET A 193 9.59 -9.37 6.17
C MET A 193 10.43 -9.05 4.93
N SER A 194 10.54 -7.76 4.59
CA SER A 194 11.36 -7.23 3.49
C SER A 194 12.85 -7.26 3.81
N ARG A 195 13.70 -7.55 2.80
CA ARG A 195 15.16 -7.58 2.95
C ARG A 195 15.87 -6.95 1.77
#